data_AF-A0A0F9RUN3-F1
#
_entry.id   AF-A0A0F9RUN3-F1
#
_cell.length_a   1.000
_cell.length_b   1.000
_cell.length_c   1.000
_cell.angle_alpha   90.00
_cell.angle_beta   90.00
_cell.angle_gamma   90.00
#
_symmetry.space_group_name_H-M   'P 1'
#
loop_
_entity.id
_entity.type
_entity.pdbx_description
1 polymer ?
#
loop_
_entity_poly.entity_id
_entity_poly.type
_entity_poly.pdbx_seq_one_letter_code
_entity_poly.pdbx_strand_id
1 'polypeptide(L)'
;MAYLGDYPVDATAYIYFDSFDANGASASITGLAVTDIEIYKNGSITQRASDAGYTLLDTDGIDFDALVGINGFSIDLSNDTDAGFYAAGGEYVIVVSSVTLESQTVSFIAGTFSIERTGGALALLKGTNSLANIKAETALIVADTNELQTDDVPGLIAALNNITAASIWAVDATGEQTQGTFGQAIGDPGVDADTIYGAVVTGAAGANISVDLISVKSTVDNIENGVSIIIQDTNELQTDDVPGLIAALNDIAATDIVSAGAITTLSGAVVNVDLVDVLTTYTGNTLQTGDTYSLANGATGFVAIDTVVDAILVDTGTTLQAELDAIQAAVITNAAGVDVAADIIALKAETALIVADTNELQTDDVPTLISTLDGVVDTVKAETALIVADTNELQTDWADGGRLDVILDAVSAPTAAAVADAVWDEAQSAHVISGSFGIIASEIADILIDTGTTIPATLTVISADIATTTSIAASAADTHPRVRTSRRRRDDRRIT
;
A
#
# COMPACT_ATOMS: atom_id res chain seq x y z
N MET A 1 -30.77 -8.21 -54.71
CA MET A 1 -29.44 -7.64 -54.97
C MET A 1 -28.67 -7.72 -53.67
N ALA A 2 -27.69 -8.62 -53.61
CA ALA A 2 -26.95 -8.90 -52.38
C ALA A 2 -25.82 -7.88 -52.20
N TYR A 3 -25.74 -7.29 -51.00
CA TYR A 3 -24.58 -6.51 -50.59
C TYR A 3 -23.57 -7.48 -49.96
N LEU A 4 -22.41 -7.61 -50.59
CA LEU A 4 -21.39 -8.61 -50.25
C LEU A 4 -20.53 -8.17 -49.05
N GLY A 5 -20.39 -6.86 -48.85
CA GLY A 5 -19.66 -6.31 -47.71
C GLY A 5 -18.95 -4.99 -47.99
N ASP A 6 -18.37 -4.45 -46.92
CA ASP A 6 -17.35 -3.40 -46.97
C ASP A 6 -16.00 -4.09 -46.84
N TYR A 7 -15.11 -3.89 -47.80
CA TYR A 7 -13.80 -4.54 -47.86
C TYR A 7 -12.68 -3.52 -47.57
N PRO A 8 -11.54 -3.95 -46.99
CA PRO A 8 -10.36 -3.11 -46.98
C PRO A 8 -9.79 -2.96 -48.39
N VAL A 9 -9.00 -1.90 -48.61
CA VAL A 9 -8.17 -1.81 -49.82
C VAL A 9 -7.29 -3.06 -49.95
N ASP A 10 -6.98 -3.45 -51.18
CA ASP A 10 -6.12 -4.59 -51.52
C ASP A 10 -6.64 -5.98 -51.11
N ALA A 11 -7.89 -6.09 -50.66
CA ALA A 11 -8.50 -7.38 -50.33
C ALA A 11 -8.89 -8.19 -51.56
N THR A 12 -9.30 -9.45 -51.36
CA THR A 12 -9.97 -10.25 -52.39
C THR A 12 -11.45 -10.36 -52.04
N ALA A 13 -12.33 -9.93 -52.95
CA ALA A 13 -13.75 -10.14 -52.84
C ALA A 13 -14.12 -11.49 -53.47
N TYR A 14 -14.86 -12.33 -52.75
CA TYR A 14 -15.41 -13.59 -53.24
C TYR A 14 -16.89 -13.42 -53.51
N ILE A 15 -17.31 -13.80 -54.72
CA ILE A 15 -18.66 -13.56 -55.21
C ILE A 15 -19.27 -14.90 -55.56
N TYR A 16 -20.37 -15.21 -54.90
CA TYR A 16 -21.19 -16.37 -55.20
C TYR A 16 -22.55 -15.90 -55.68
N PHE A 17 -23.07 -16.57 -56.70
CA PHE A 17 -24.41 -16.30 -57.21
C PHE A 17 -25.08 -17.60 -57.62
N ASP A 18 -26.40 -17.57 -57.55
CA ASP A 18 -27.30 -18.66 -57.87
C ASP A 18 -27.87 -18.51 -59.29
N SER A 19 -28.12 -19.65 -59.94
CA SER A 19 -28.77 -19.73 -61.24
C SER A 19 -29.90 -20.74 -61.22
N PHE A 20 -31.04 -20.35 -61.78
CA PHE A 20 -32.26 -21.16 -61.82
C PHE A 20 -32.84 -21.23 -63.22
N ASP A 21 -33.42 -22.38 -63.56
CA ASP A 21 -34.21 -22.57 -64.77
C ASP A 21 -35.51 -21.75 -64.74
N ALA A 22 -36.25 -21.77 -65.86
CA ALA A 22 -37.52 -21.07 -65.98
C ALA A 22 -38.62 -21.56 -65.02
N ASN A 23 -38.43 -22.72 -64.38
CA ASN A 23 -39.34 -23.33 -63.42
C ASN A 23 -38.90 -23.10 -61.96
N GLY A 24 -37.76 -22.43 -61.73
CA GLY A 24 -37.20 -22.15 -60.42
C GLY A 24 -36.36 -23.29 -59.82
N ALA A 25 -36.00 -24.32 -60.58
CA ALA A 25 -35.03 -25.33 -60.19
C ALA A 25 -33.60 -24.83 -60.44
N SER A 26 -32.65 -25.19 -59.58
CA SER A 26 -31.24 -24.84 -59.79
C SER A 26 -30.70 -25.44 -61.09
N ALA A 27 -30.01 -24.62 -61.89
CA ALA A 27 -29.54 -25.01 -63.21
C ALA A 27 -28.14 -24.47 -63.49
N SER A 28 -27.29 -25.30 -64.10
CA SER A 28 -25.91 -24.96 -64.45
C SER A 28 -25.87 -23.87 -65.51
N ILE A 29 -25.00 -22.88 -65.33
CA ILE A 29 -24.64 -21.95 -66.40
C ILE A 29 -23.54 -22.55 -67.26
N THR A 30 -23.41 -22.07 -68.49
CA THR A 30 -22.29 -22.41 -69.37
C THR A 30 -21.71 -21.15 -69.98
N GLY A 31 -20.39 -21.15 -70.16
CA GLY A 31 -19.68 -20.06 -70.84
C GLY A 31 -19.40 -18.85 -69.96
N LEU A 32 -19.36 -18.97 -68.63
CA LEU A 32 -18.82 -17.93 -67.76
C LEU A 32 -17.30 -17.83 -67.97
N ALA A 33 -16.83 -16.67 -68.40
CA ALA A 33 -15.44 -16.31 -68.51
C ALA A 33 -15.15 -15.03 -67.72
N VAL A 34 -13.87 -14.74 -67.46
CA VAL A 34 -13.47 -13.49 -66.79
C VAL A 34 -13.87 -12.23 -67.58
N THR A 35 -14.01 -12.35 -68.90
CA THR A 35 -14.46 -11.28 -69.80
C THR A 35 -15.95 -10.95 -69.66
N ASP A 36 -16.72 -11.79 -68.96
CA ASP A 36 -18.15 -11.59 -68.75
C ASP A 36 -18.44 -10.85 -67.44
N ILE A 37 -17.41 -10.56 -66.63
CA ILE A 37 -17.53 -9.90 -65.33
C ILE A 37 -17.30 -8.40 -65.52
N GLU A 38 -18.34 -7.62 -65.28
CA GLU A 38 -18.35 -6.18 -65.46
C GLU A 38 -18.57 -5.45 -64.16
N ILE A 39 -17.75 -4.43 -63.87
CA ILE A 39 -17.81 -3.69 -62.60
C ILE A 39 -17.99 -2.20 -62.86
N TYR A 40 -18.97 -1.63 -62.18
CA TYR A 40 -19.31 -0.22 -62.24
C TYR A 40 -19.05 0.44 -60.89
N LYS A 41 -18.44 1.63 -60.89
CA LYS A 41 -18.07 2.38 -59.67
C LYS A 41 -19.00 3.56 -59.45
N ASN A 42 -19.45 3.78 -58.21
CA ASN A 42 -20.18 4.96 -57.73
C ASN A 42 -21.41 5.33 -58.59
N GLY A 43 -22.13 4.33 -59.10
CA GLY A 43 -23.29 4.55 -59.99
C GLY A 43 -22.93 5.05 -61.40
N SER A 44 -21.65 5.01 -61.79
CA SER A 44 -21.21 5.27 -63.15
C SER A 44 -21.75 4.22 -64.13
N ILE A 45 -21.99 4.64 -65.37
CA ILE A 45 -22.31 3.73 -66.49
C ILE A 45 -21.06 3.26 -67.26
N THR A 46 -19.87 3.69 -66.83
CA THR A 46 -18.59 3.23 -67.39
C THR A 46 -18.14 2.01 -66.60
N GLN A 47 -18.04 0.88 -67.29
CA GLN A 47 -17.45 -0.34 -66.72
C GLN A 47 -15.94 -0.15 -66.55
N ARG A 48 -15.34 -0.92 -65.63
CA ARG A 48 -13.89 -1.05 -65.54
C ARG A 48 -13.30 -1.42 -66.91
N ALA A 49 -12.20 -0.79 -67.31
CA ALA A 49 -11.64 -0.99 -68.66
C ALA A 49 -10.82 -2.28 -68.83
N SER A 50 -10.50 -2.97 -67.72
CA SER A 50 -9.65 -4.15 -67.70
C SER A 50 -10.32 -5.31 -66.98
N ASP A 51 -10.06 -6.53 -67.45
CA ASP A 51 -10.49 -7.80 -66.82
C ASP A 51 -9.41 -8.39 -65.90
N ALA A 52 -8.26 -7.70 -65.76
CA ALA A 52 -7.17 -8.16 -64.91
C ALA A 52 -7.58 -8.13 -63.43
N GLY A 53 -7.30 -9.21 -62.71
CA GLY A 53 -7.66 -9.36 -61.29
C GLY A 53 -8.94 -10.17 -61.06
N TYR A 54 -9.63 -10.62 -62.11
CA TYR A 54 -10.74 -11.57 -61.99
C TYR A 54 -10.25 -13.02 -62.07
N THR A 55 -10.85 -13.92 -61.31
CA THR A 55 -10.53 -15.36 -61.34
C THR A 55 -11.80 -16.16 -61.08
N LEU A 56 -12.08 -17.16 -61.93
CA LEU A 56 -13.20 -18.08 -61.68
C LEU A 56 -12.85 -18.99 -60.50
N LEU A 57 -13.81 -19.23 -59.60
CA LEU A 57 -13.56 -20.09 -58.42
C LEU A 57 -13.60 -21.58 -58.75
N ASP A 58 -14.23 -21.93 -59.87
CA ASP A 58 -14.20 -23.27 -60.45
C ASP A 58 -13.44 -23.25 -61.78
N THR A 59 -12.71 -24.32 -62.06
CA THR A 59 -11.75 -24.37 -63.18
C THR A 59 -12.43 -24.30 -64.54
N ASP A 60 -13.67 -24.78 -64.66
CA ASP A 60 -14.44 -24.77 -65.89
C ASP A 60 -15.57 -23.70 -65.91
N GLY A 61 -15.80 -23.01 -64.79
CA GLY A 61 -16.78 -21.94 -64.65
C GLY A 61 -18.25 -22.40 -64.70
N ILE A 62 -18.53 -23.68 -64.42
CA ILE A 62 -19.87 -24.26 -64.56
C ILE A 62 -20.66 -24.30 -63.25
N ASP A 63 -20.15 -25.01 -62.23
CA ASP A 63 -20.85 -25.18 -60.95
C ASP A 63 -19.81 -25.36 -59.84
N PHE A 64 -19.75 -24.39 -58.93
CA PHE A 64 -18.80 -24.41 -57.82
C PHE A 64 -18.99 -25.68 -56.97
N ASP A 65 -17.93 -26.49 -56.84
CA ASP A 65 -17.95 -27.77 -56.12
C ASP A 65 -19.03 -28.73 -56.63
N ALA A 66 -19.32 -28.70 -57.94
CA ALA A 66 -20.36 -29.50 -58.59
C ALA A 66 -21.78 -29.31 -58.03
N LEU A 67 -22.02 -28.22 -57.29
CA LEU A 67 -23.34 -27.84 -56.80
C LEU A 67 -24.10 -27.12 -57.90
N VAL A 68 -24.98 -27.87 -58.59
CA VAL A 68 -25.79 -27.36 -59.70
C VAL A 68 -26.48 -26.05 -59.33
N GLY A 69 -26.23 -25.02 -60.13
CA GLY A 69 -26.82 -23.70 -59.99
C GLY A 69 -26.13 -22.79 -58.99
N ILE A 70 -24.95 -23.16 -58.47
CA ILE A 70 -24.11 -22.27 -57.65
C ILE A 70 -22.82 -21.98 -58.40
N ASN A 71 -22.51 -20.70 -58.53
CA ASN A 71 -21.38 -20.21 -59.31
C ASN A 71 -20.57 -19.21 -58.51
N GLY A 72 -19.32 -18.99 -58.90
CA GLY A 72 -18.54 -17.94 -58.28
C GLY A 72 -17.24 -17.57 -58.97
N PHE A 73 -16.81 -16.35 -58.68
CA PHE A 73 -15.54 -15.77 -59.09
C PHE A 73 -14.99 -14.91 -57.94
N SER A 74 -13.70 -14.62 -57.97
CA SER A 74 -13.05 -13.66 -57.09
C SER A 74 -12.58 -12.43 -57.86
N ILE A 75 -12.54 -11.30 -57.16
CA ILE A 75 -11.95 -10.05 -57.63
C ILE A 75 -10.82 -9.67 -56.68
N ASP A 76 -9.62 -9.47 -57.24
CA ASP A 76 -8.48 -8.87 -56.56
C ASP A 76 -8.62 -7.34 -56.54
N LEU A 77 -8.94 -6.78 -55.37
CA LEU A 77 -9.12 -5.35 -55.17
C LEU A 77 -7.79 -4.59 -55.07
N SER A 78 -6.64 -5.29 -55.07
CA SER A 78 -5.31 -4.68 -55.20
C SER A 78 -4.91 -4.41 -56.65
N ASN A 79 -5.69 -4.92 -57.61
CA ASN A 79 -5.36 -4.80 -59.03
C ASN A 79 -5.53 -3.37 -59.56
N ASP A 80 -4.41 -2.69 -59.79
CA ASP A 80 -4.35 -1.30 -60.26
C ASP A 80 -4.14 -1.16 -61.78
N THR A 81 -4.51 -2.17 -62.57
CA THR A 81 -4.36 -2.09 -64.05
C THR A 81 -5.23 -0.97 -64.65
N ASP A 82 -6.37 -0.67 -64.02
CA ASP A 82 -7.16 0.54 -64.25
C ASP A 82 -6.94 1.46 -63.06
N ALA A 83 -6.01 2.42 -63.21
CA ALA A 83 -5.40 3.14 -62.09
C ALA A 83 -6.43 3.85 -61.21
N GLY A 84 -6.42 3.53 -59.91
CA GLY A 84 -7.33 4.12 -58.92
C GLY A 84 -8.78 3.67 -59.06
N PHE A 85 -9.07 2.64 -59.86
CA PHE A 85 -10.42 2.11 -60.00
C PHE A 85 -10.91 1.53 -58.67
N TYR A 86 -10.14 0.62 -58.04
CA TYR A 86 -10.42 0.16 -56.68
C TYR A 86 -9.76 1.10 -55.66
N ALA A 87 -10.58 1.94 -55.04
CA ALA A 87 -10.13 2.88 -54.02
C ALA A 87 -11.12 2.92 -52.85
N ALA A 88 -10.58 3.26 -51.67
CA ALA A 88 -11.34 3.55 -50.46
C ALA A 88 -12.42 4.62 -50.71
N GLY A 89 -13.55 4.48 -50.02
CA GLY A 89 -14.74 5.31 -50.18
C GLY A 89 -15.57 5.02 -51.43
N GLY A 90 -15.21 4.00 -52.24
CA GLY A 90 -15.95 3.62 -53.45
C GLY A 90 -17.05 2.59 -53.21
N GLU A 91 -18.14 2.70 -53.95
CA GLU A 91 -19.21 1.70 -54.06
C GLU A 91 -19.17 1.04 -55.44
N TYR A 92 -19.29 -0.28 -55.49
CA TYR A 92 -19.10 -1.08 -56.70
C TYR A 92 -20.30 -1.98 -56.96
N VAL A 93 -20.73 -2.03 -58.21
CA VAL A 93 -21.79 -2.93 -58.70
C VAL A 93 -21.15 -3.93 -59.64
N ILE A 94 -21.43 -5.21 -59.43
CA ILE A 94 -20.88 -6.31 -60.20
C ILE A 94 -22.00 -6.90 -61.07
N VAL A 95 -21.74 -6.98 -62.36
CA VAL A 95 -22.65 -7.49 -63.38
C VAL A 95 -21.98 -8.66 -64.08
N VAL A 96 -22.71 -9.75 -64.26
CA VAL A 96 -22.31 -10.84 -65.14
C VAL A 96 -23.09 -10.66 -66.43
N SER A 97 -22.38 -10.51 -67.54
CA SER A 97 -22.94 -10.17 -68.84
C SER A 97 -22.79 -11.33 -69.81
N SER A 98 -23.88 -11.73 -70.45
CA SER A 98 -23.87 -12.63 -71.61
C SER A 98 -23.49 -14.10 -71.35
N VAL A 99 -23.87 -14.64 -70.19
CA VAL A 99 -23.72 -16.10 -69.92
C VAL A 99 -24.89 -16.91 -70.49
N THR A 100 -24.68 -18.20 -70.73
CA THR A 100 -25.73 -19.10 -71.25
C THR A 100 -26.35 -19.94 -70.15
N LEU A 101 -27.68 -19.88 -70.03
CA LEU A 101 -28.47 -20.70 -69.13
C LEU A 101 -29.60 -21.35 -69.94
N GLU A 102 -29.65 -22.68 -69.97
CA GLU A 102 -30.65 -23.45 -70.76
C GLU A 102 -30.78 -23.01 -72.23
N SER A 103 -29.67 -22.70 -72.91
CA SER A 103 -29.64 -22.17 -74.29
C SER A 103 -30.16 -20.73 -74.47
N GLN A 104 -30.39 -20.00 -73.37
CA GLN A 104 -30.77 -18.60 -73.37
C GLN A 104 -29.60 -17.74 -72.88
N THR A 105 -29.38 -16.58 -73.49
CA THR A 105 -28.39 -15.60 -73.01
C THR A 105 -29.00 -14.75 -71.91
N VAL A 106 -28.33 -14.69 -70.76
CA VAL A 106 -28.78 -13.93 -69.58
C VAL A 106 -27.67 -13.00 -69.08
N SER A 107 -28.08 -11.82 -68.60
CA SER A 107 -27.22 -10.89 -67.87
C SER A 107 -27.92 -10.46 -66.60
N PHE A 108 -27.17 -10.38 -65.50
CA PHE A 108 -27.73 -10.06 -64.19
C PHE A 108 -26.68 -9.44 -63.28
N ILE A 109 -27.14 -8.88 -62.17
CA ILE A 109 -26.26 -8.28 -61.16
C ILE A 109 -25.91 -9.38 -60.16
N ALA A 110 -24.62 -9.74 -60.09
CA ALA A 110 -24.12 -10.74 -59.16
C ALA A 110 -24.04 -10.20 -57.72
N GLY A 111 -23.78 -8.90 -57.54
CA GLY A 111 -23.77 -8.29 -56.21
C GLY A 111 -23.28 -6.85 -56.21
N THR A 112 -23.24 -6.27 -55.02
CA THR A 112 -22.59 -4.97 -54.77
C THR A 112 -21.64 -5.07 -53.58
N PHE A 113 -20.58 -4.28 -53.57
CA PHE A 113 -19.69 -4.15 -52.42
C PHE A 113 -19.19 -2.73 -52.30
N SER A 114 -18.57 -2.39 -51.18
CA SER A 114 -17.82 -1.15 -51.03
C SER A 114 -16.40 -1.41 -50.57
N ILE A 115 -15.53 -0.45 -50.79
CA ILE A 115 -14.17 -0.46 -50.23
C ILE A 115 -14.07 0.70 -49.26
N GLU A 116 -13.81 0.41 -48.00
CA GLU A 116 -13.70 1.36 -46.89
C GLU A 116 -14.71 2.51 -47.01
N ARG A 117 -16.00 2.17 -47.03
CA ARG A 117 -17.08 3.14 -47.27
C ARG A 117 -16.96 4.34 -46.34
N THR A 118 -17.13 5.55 -46.85
CA THR A 118 -17.13 6.77 -46.03
C THR A 118 -18.18 6.68 -44.91
N GLY A 119 -17.75 6.77 -43.66
CA GLY A 119 -18.63 6.58 -42.50
C GLY A 119 -18.94 5.12 -42.15
N GLY A 120 -18.36 4.16 -42.87
CA GLY A 120 -18.39 2.73 -42.57
C GLY A 120 -17.42 2.33 -41.45
N ALA A 121 -17.64 1.17 -40.85
CA ALA A 121 -16.88 0.69 -39.70
C ALA A 121 -15.37 0.54 -40.01
N LEU A 122 -15.02 0.07 -41.21
CA LEU A 122 -13.62 -0.09 -41.63
C LEU A 122 -12.91 1.26 -41.80
N ALA A 123 -13.58 2.23 -42.42
CA ALA A 123 -13.05 3.59 -42.57
C ALA A 123 -12.87 4.30 -41.21
N LEU A 124 -13.80 4.11 -40.27
CA LEU A 124 -13.66 4.64 -38.90
C LEU A 124 -12.52 3.98 -38.13
N LEU A 125 -12.36 2.66 -38.26
CA LEU A 125 -11.35 1.89 -37.55
C LEU A 125 -9.93 2.16 -38.05
N LYS A 126 -9.75 2.54 -39.32
CA LYS A 126 -8.46 2.93 -39.91
C LYS A 126 -8.19 4.44 -39.88
N GLY A 127 -9.21 5.27 -39.68
CA GLY A 127 -9.11 6.72 -39.70
C GLY A 127 -8.52 7.33 -38.42
N THR A 128 -8.74 8.64 -38.23
CA THR A 128 -8.26 9.38 -37.05
C THR A 128 -8.76 8.81 -35.73
N ASN A 129 -9.92 8.13 -35.74
CA ASN A 129 -10.50 7.44 -34.58
C ASN A 129 -10.05 5.97 -34.47
N SER A 130 -8.93 5.59 -35.10
CA SER A 130 -8.44 4.23 -35.03
C SER A 130 -8.15 3.83 -33.58
N LEU A 131 -8.27 2.54 -33.31
CA LEU A 131 -7.90 1.98 -32.01
C LEU A 131 -6.44 2.27 -31.66
N ALA A 132 -5.56 2.40 -32.67
CA ALA A 132 -4.17 2.78 -32.48
C ALA A 132 -4.02 4.22 -31.95
N ASN A 133 -4.78 5.17 -32.49
CA ASN A 133 -4.76 6.56 -32.02
C ASN A 133 -5.40 6.69 -30.64
N ILE A 134 -6.53 6.01 -30.41
CA ILE A 134 -7.18 5.95 -29.09
C ILE A 134 -6.20 5.38 -28.06
N LYS A 135 -5.46 4.30 -28.40
CA LYS A 135 -4.45 3.71 -27.52
C LYS A 135 -3.27 4.65 -27.25
N ALA A 136 -2.87 5.44 -28.24
CA ALA A 136 -1.81 6.44 -28.06
C ALA A 136 -2.27 7.57 -27.14
N GLU A 137 -3.50 8.06 -27.31
CA GLU A 137 -4.08 9.11 -26.46
C GLU A 137 -4.35 8.61 -25.04
N THR A 138 -4.84 7.38 -24.87
CA THR A 138 -4.99 6.78 -23.53
C THR A 138 -3.66 6.56 -22.83
N ALA A 139 -2.58 6.24 -23.57
CA ALA A 139 -1.25 6.14 -22.98
C ALA A 139 -0.73 7.49 -22.44
N LEU A 140 -1.01 8.59 -23.14
CA LEU A 140 -0.72 9.95 -22.66
C LEU A 140 -1.56 10.29 -21.42
N ILE A 141 -2.87 10.00 -21.44
CA ILE A 141 -3.76 10.22 -20.29
C ILE A 141 -3.31 9.43 -19.06
N VAL A 142 -2.91 8.17 -19.24
CA VAL A 142 -2.40 7.32 -18.15
C VAL A 142 -1.07 7.87 -17.62
N ALA A 143 -0.19 8.36 -18.49
CA ALA A 143 1.06 9.02 -18.07
C ALA A 143 0.77 10.27 -17.23
N ASP A 144 -0.11 11.17 -17.70
CA ASP A 144 -0.50 12.38 -16.97
C ASP A 144 -1.20 12.05 -15.63
N THR A 145 -2.02 10.99 -15.61
CA THR A 145 -2.73 10.56 -14.40
C THR A 145 -1.76 9.95 -13.37
N ASN A 146 -0.78 9.16 -13.83
CA ASN A 146 0.26 8.61 -12.97
C ASN A 146 1.20 9.71 -12.45
N GLU A 147 1.51 10.71 -13.27
CA GLU A 147 2.22 11.91 -12.85
C GLU A 147 1.43 12.62 -11.74
N LEU A 148 0.12 12.83 -11.90
CA LEU A 148 -0.75 13.44 -10.87
C LEU A 148 -0.77 12.68 -9.52
N GLN A 149 -0.54 11.37 -9.53
CA GLN A 149 -0.47 10.53 -8.33
C GLN A 149 0.93 10.45 -7.71
N THR A 150 1.98 10.77 -8.48
CA THR A 150 3.38 10.67 -8.05
C THR A 150 4.08 12.03 -7.88
N ASP A 151 3.51 13.09 -8.43
CA ASP A 151 3.91 14.48 -8.23
C ASP A 151 3.64 14.91 -6.78
N ASP A 152 4.13 16.08 -6.39
CA ASP A 152 4.01 16.61 -5.03
C ASP A 152 2.56 16.88 -4.60
N VAL A 153 1.55 16.68 -5.46
CA VAL A 153 0.13 16.98 -5.19
C VAL A 153 -0.46 16.18 -4.02
N PRO A 154 -0.34 14.83 -3.93
CA PRO A 154 -0.80 14.10 -2.74
C PRO A 154 0.00 14.47 -1.49
N GLY A 155 1.29 14.78 -1.63
CA GLY A 155 2.14 15.28 -0.55
C GLY A 155 1.69 16.66 -0.04
N LEU A 156 1.34 17.57 -0.95
CA LEU A 156 0.80 18.91 -0.67
C LEU A 156 -0.59 18.84 -0.05
N ILE A 157 -1.46 17.95 -0.53
CA ILE A 157 -2.81 17.73 0.01
C ILE A 157 -2.73 17.12 1.42
N ALA A 158 -1.84 16.16 1.63
CA ALA A 158 -1.57 15.59 2.96
C ALA A 158 -0.99 16.65 3.91
N ALA A 159 -0.07 17.49 3.43
CA ALA A 159 0.46 18.62 4.20
C ALA A 159 -0.62 19.65 4.57
N LEU A 160 -1.58 19.91 3.66
CA LEU A 160 -2.70 20.82 3.88
C LEU A 160 -3.69 20.28 4.94
N ASN A 161 -3.97 18.97 4.92
CA ASN A 161 -4.85 18.33 5.89
C ASN A 161 -4.23 18.20 7.29
N ASN A 162 -2.92 18.39 7.42
CA ASN A 162 -2.20 18.37 8.69
C ASN A 162 -1.82 19.77 9.20
N ILE A 163 -2.44 20.83 8.64
CA ILE A 163 -2.30 22.18 9.18
C ILE A 163 -3.06 22.27 10.50
N THR A 164 -2.31 22.16 11.59
CA THR A 164 -2.80 22.39 12.95
C THR A 164 -2.48 23.82 13.36
N ALA A 165 -3.16 24.34 14.38
CA ALA A 165 -2.77 25.61 14.99
C ALA A 165 -1.28 25.61 15.42
N ALA A 166 -0.74 24.45 15.79
CA ALA A 166 0.68 24.29 16.14
C ALA A 166 1.61 24.40 14.92
N SER A 167 1.26 23.84 13.76
CA SER A 167 2.08 23.99 12.55
C SER A 167 2.00 25.40 11.95
N ILE A 168 0.85 26.06 12.04
CA ILE A 168 0.71 27.50 11.70
C ILE A 168 1.62 28.34 12.61
N TRP A 169 1.54 28.11 13.93
CA TRP A 169 2.37 28.83 14.88
C TRP A 169 3.86 28.57 14.63
N ALA A 170 4.27 27.35 14.28
CA ALA A 170 5.65 27.05 13.93
C ALA A 170 6.12 27.86 12.70
N VAL A 171 5.33 27.92 11.63
CA VAL A 171 5.67 28.72 10.44
C VAL A 171 5.73 30.22 10.77
N ASP A 172 4.73 30.74 11.46
CA ASP A 172 4.63 32.17 11.81
C ASP A 172 5.72 32.59 12.81
N ALA A 173 6.02 31.76 13.81
CA ALA A 173 7.03 32.06 14.82
C ALA A 173 8.47 31.77 14.35
N THR A 174 8.67 30.80 13.45
CA THR A 174 10.02 30.27 13.14
C THR A 174 10.36 30.14 11.65
N GLY A 175 9.39 29.91 10.75
CA GLY A 175 9.64 29.50 9.36
C GLY A 175 9.72 30.62 8.32
N GLU A 176 8.84 31.62 8.40
CA GLU A 176 8.70 32.71 7.40
C GLU A 176 9.30 34.05 7.88
N GLN A 177 9.99 34.04 9.02
CA GLN A 177 10.53 35.24 9.64
C GLN A 177 11.77 35.75 8.88
N THR A 178 11.55 36.58 7.86
CA THR A 178 12.63 37.44 7.31
C THR A 178 13.12 38.34 8.45
N GLN A 179 14.43 38.30 8.71
CA GLN A 179 15.07 38.86 9.92
C GLN A 179 14.51 40.23 10.33
N GLY A 180 13.98 40.32 11.56
CA GLY A 180 13.58 41.58 12.20
C GLY A 180 12.08 41.81 12.40
N THR A 181 11.20 40.83 12.12
CA THR A 181 9.76 40.96 12.38
C THR A 181 9.38 40.53 13.79
N PHE A 182 8.21 41.00 14.25
CA PHE A 182 7.73 40.93 15.64
C PHE A 182 7.57 39.50 16.19
N GLY A 183 7.59 38.45 15.36
CA GLY A 183 7.36 37.06 15.78
C GLY A 183 8.58 36.34 16.36
N GLN A 184 9.81 36.65 15.92
CA GLN A 184 11.04 36.03 16.47
C GLN A 184 11.26 36.38 17.94
N ALA A 185 10.75 37.53 18.39
CA ALA A 185 10.91 37.99 19.75
C ALA A 185 10.05 37.21 20.77
N ILE A 186 8.91 36.63 20.35
CA ILE A 186 7.91 36.06 21.27
C ILE A 186 7.74 34.54 21.11
N GLY A 187 8.25 33.98 20.01
CA GLY A 187 8.01 32.59 19.62
C GLY A 187 9.09 31.57 20.03
N ASP A 188 10.30 32.02 20.38
CA ASP A 188 11.37 31.13 20.86
C ASP A 188 11.27 30.99 22.39
N PRO A 189 10.92 29.80 22.94
CA PRO A 189 10.78 29.59 24.37
C PRO A 189 12.12 29.69 25.13
N GLY A 190 13.25 29.69 24.43
CA GLY A 190 14.60 29.93 24.96
C GLY A 190 15.09 31.36 24.81
N VAL A 191 14.41 32.19 24.00
CA VAL A 191 14.61 33.63 23.97
C VAL A 191 13.85 34.22 25.14
N ASP A 192 14.53 34.27 26.28
CA ASP A 192 14.07 35.04 27.41
C ASP A 192 13.94 36.53 27.00
N ALA A 193 13.42 37.33 27.93
CA ALA A 193 13.25 38.76 27.73
C ALA A 193 14.56 39.49 27.30
N ASP A 194 15.76 38.90 27.41
CA ASP A 194 17.05 39.54 27.06
C ASP A 194 17.30 39.65 25.55
N THR A 195 16.81 38.73 24.71
CA THR A 195 17.02 38.87 23.24
C THR A 195 16.07 39.93 22.65
N ILE A 196 14.86 40.04 23.22
CA ILE A 196 13.94 41.15 22.95
C ILE A 196 14.57 42.47 23.43
N TYR A 197 15.26 42.45 24.59
CA TYR A 197 16.01 43.59 25.12
C TYR A 197 17.17 44.00 24.19
N GLY A 198 17.89 43.06 23.57
CA GLY A 198 18.95 43.32 22.59
C GLY A 198 18.47 44.08 21.33
N ALA A 199 17.28 43.74 20.82
CA ALA A 199 16.66 44.44 19.69
C ALA A 199 16.12 45.83 20.07
N VAL A 200 15.58 45.99 21.29
CA VAL A 200 15.17 47.29 21.87
C VAL A 200 16.38 48.21 22.07
N VAL A 201 17.53 47.65 22.49
CA VAL A 201 18.78 48.39 22.59
C VAL A 201 19.20 48.88 21.20
N THR A 202 19.04 48.10 20.14
CA THR A 202 19.37 48.51 18.77
C THR A 202 18.14 48.95 17.96
N GLY A 203 17.47 50.03 18.38
CA GLY A 203 16.50 50.70 17.51
C GLY A 203 17.15 51.27 16.24
N ALA A 204 16.42 51.24 15.13
CA ALA A 204 16.81 51.69 13.78
C ALA A 204 17.27 53.18 13.65
N ALA A 205 17.45 53.90 14.76
CA ALA A 205 17.88 55.29 14.83
C ALA A 205 19.19 55.51 15.64
N GLY A 206 19.89 54.45 16.07
CA GLY A 206 21.35 54.51 16.32
C GLY A 206 21.86 55.07 17.67
N ALA A 207 21.14 54.88 18.77
CA ALA A 207 21.68 55.12 20.12
C ALA A 207 21.53 53.87 21.02
N ASN A 208 22.38 52.88 20.74
CA ASN A 208 22.57 51.60 21.45
C ASN A 208 23.85 51.59 22.29
N ILE A 209 24.00 50.53 23.10
CA ILE A 209 25.24 49.92 23.63
C ILE A 209 26.43 49.88 22.64
N SER A 210 26.22 50.12 21.33
CA SER A 210 27.25 50.47 20.35
C SER A 210 28.21 51.56 20.82
N VAL A 211 27.74 52.51 21.63
CA VAL A 211 28.57 53.56 22.22
C VAL A 211 29.59 52.96 23.20
N ASP A 212 29.20 51.94 23.97
CA ASP A 212 30.11 51.19 24.82
C ASP A 212 31.01 50.26 24.01
N LEU A 213 30.52 49.69 22.89
CA LEU A 213 31.34 48.90 21.98
C LEU A 213 32.38 49.75 21.23
N ILE A 214 32.06 51.01 20.91
CA ILE A 214 33.00 52.01 20.41
C ILE A 214 34.11 52.25 21.44
N SER A 215 33.77 52.24 22.73
CA SER A 215 34.74 52.33 23.83
C SER A 215 35.65 51.10 23.92
N VAL A 216 35.10 49.90 23.73
CA VAL A 216 35.91 48.67 23.61
C VAL A 216 36.80 48.72 22.37
N LYS A 217 36.29 49.21 21.23
CA LYS A 217 37.08 49.37 20.01
C LYS A 217 38.26 50.32 20.21
N SER A 218 38.06 51.42 20.91
CA SER A 218 39.16 52.30 21.33
C SER A 218 40.22 51.55 22.15
N THR A 219 39.80 50.62 23.01
CA THR A 219 40.73 49.75 23.75
C THR A 219 41.49 48.80 22.82
N VAL A 220 40.84 48.25 21.79
CA VAL A 220 41.50 47.42 20.77
C VAL A 220 42.49 48.22 19.95
N ASP A 221 42.15 49.45 19.57
CA ASP A 221 43.05 50.35 18.83
C ASP A 221 44.33 50.63 19.66
N ASN A 222 44.21 50.69 20.99
CA ASN A 222 45.38 50.78 21.88
C ASN A 222 46.25 49.51 21.86
N ILE A 223 45.64 48.33 21.75
CA ILE A 223 46.37 47.07 21.64
C ILE A 223 47.08 46.97 20.28
N GLU A 224 46.42 47.36 19.19
CA GLU A 224 47.04 47.41 17.85
C GLU A 224 48.27 48.30 17.84
N ASN A 225 48.19 49.44 18.52
CA ASN A 225 49.35 50.30 18.71
C ASN A 225 50.48 49.59 19.45
N GLY A 226 50.15 48.80 20.48
CA GLY A 226 51.10 47.93 21.18
C GLY A 226 51.73 46.84 20.28
N VAL A 227 50.95 46.21 19.40
CA VAL A 227 51.46 45.23 18.42
C VAL A 227 52.37 45.89 17.39
N SER A 228 52.05 47.12 16.98
CA SER A 228 52.91 47.90 16.08
C SER A 228 54.31 48.12 16.66
N ILE A 229 54.39 48.31 17.99
CA ILE A 229 55.65 48.38 18.73
C ILE A 229 56.39 47.02 18.69
N ILE A 230 55.69 45.89 18.84
CA ILE A 230 56.29 44.54 18.76
C ILE A 230 56.80 44.23 17.35
N ILE A 231 56.10 44.68 16.31
CA ILE A 231 56.55 44.53 14.91
C ILE A 231 57.81 45.36 14.65
N GLN A 232 57.92 46.56 15.24
CA GLN A 232 59.17 47.33 15.22
C GLN A 232 60.32 46.55 15.86
N ASP A 233 60.09 45.91 17.01
CA ASP A 233 61.05 45.05 17.71
C ASP A 233 61.47 43.83 16.84
N THR A 234 60.52 43.24 16.12
CA THR A 234 60.79 42.12 15.20
C THR A 234 61.59 42.56 13.98
N ASN A 235 61.35 43.78 13.49
CA ASN A 235 62.15 44.37 12.41
C ASN A 235 63.55 44.75 12.89
N GLU A 236 63.71 45.16 14.17
CA GLU A 236 65.03 45.34 14.80
C GLU A 236 65.84 44.03 14.74
N LEU A 237 65.22 42.90 15.11
CA LEU A 237 65.78 41.54 14.98
C LEU A 237 66.16 41.14 13.54
N GLN A 238 65.49 41.69 12.53
CA GLN A 238 65.83 41.53 11.11
C GLN A 238 66.90 42.50 10.62
N THR A 239 67.42 43.37 11.47
CA THR A 239 68.51 44.32 11.16
C THR A 239 69.72 44.20 12.09
N ASP A 240 69.60 43.42 13.17
CA ASP A 240 70.68 43.02 14.08
C ASP A 240 71.61 41.94 13.45
N ASP A 241 72.49 41.30 14.22
CA ASP A 241 73.51 40.36 13.75
C ASP A 241 72.96 39.09 13.01
N VAL A 242 71.65 38.83 13.02
CA VAL A 242 71.00 37.63 12.44
C VAL A 242 71.05 37.60 10.89
N PRO A 243 70.66 38.64 10.15
CA PRO A 243 70.92 38.76 8.72
C PRO A 243 72.38 38.59 8.31
N GLY A 244 73.33 39.07 9.13
CA GLY A 244 74.76 38.86 8.91
C GLY A 244 75.14 37.38 8.94
N LEU A 245 74.53 36.60 9.83
CA LEU A 245 74.70 35.15 9.93
C LEU A 245 74.03 34.39 8.76
N ILE A 246 72.90 34.87 8.24
CA ILE A 246 72.20 34.30 7.07
C ILE A 246 72.93 34.64 5.76
N ALA A 247 73.49 35.85 5.63
CA ALA A 247 74.33 36.22 4.49
C ALA A 247 75.59 35.35 4.41
N ALA A 248 76.17 34.96 5.55
CA ALA A 248 77.31 34.03 5.61
C ALA A 248 76.98 32.60 5.13
N LEU A 249 75.71 32.19 5.10
CA LEU A 249 75.25 30.92 4.49
C LEU A 249 74.96 31.05 2.98
N ASN A 250 74.66 32.27 2.51
CA ASN A 250 74.27 32.53 1.13
C ASN A 250 75.46 32.83 0.20
N ASP A 251 76.65 33.03 0.76
CA ASP A 251 77.93 33.20 0.04
C ASP A 251 78.77 31.91 0.00
N ILE A 252 78.12 30.74 0.14
CA ILE A 252 78.76 29.46 -0.23
C ILE A 252 78.78 29.41 -1.76
N ALA A 253 79.90 29.82 -2.35
CA ALA A 253 80.09 29.71 -3.79
C ALA A 253 79.93 28.24 -4.22
N ALA A 254 79.37 27.96 -5.40
CA ALA A 254 79.23 26.58 -5.90
C ALA A 254 80.56 25.81 -5.94
N THR A 255 81.71 26.51 -5.94
CA THR A 255 83.05 25.92 -5.78
C THR A 255 83.27 25.22 -4.44
N ASP A 256 82.53 25.60 -3.40
CA ASP A 256 82.64 25.03 -2.05
C ASP A 256 81.77 23.77 -1.88
N ILE A 257 80.79 23.57 -2.76
CA ILE A 257 80.03 22.31 -2.90
C ILE A 257 80.74 21.37 -3.89
N VAL A 258 81.54 21.92 -4.83
CA VAL A 258 82.18 21.21 -5.93
C VAL A 258 83.72 21.23 -5.79
N SER A 259 84.26 20.47 -4.85
CA SER A 259 85.71 20.21 -4.77
C SER A 259 86.17 18.96 -5.55
N ALA A 260 85.44 18.53 -6.59
CA ALA A 260 85.89 17.40 -7.44
C ALA A 260 85.44 17.40 -8.92
N GLY A 261 85.13 18.56 -9.53
CA GLY A 261 85.29 18.79 -10.98
C GLY A 261 84.59 17.89 -12.02
N ALA A 262 83.66 17.00 -11.67
CA ALA A 262 83.11 16.01 -12.61
C ALA A 262 81.83 16.41 -13.36
N ILE A 263 81.21 17.56 -13.04
CA ILE A 263 79.96 18.01 -13.65
C ILE A 263 80.11 19.46 -14.09
N THR A 264 80.11 19.70 -15.40
CA THR A 264 80.00 21.06 -15.97
C THR A 264 78.55 21.32 -16.38
N THR A 265 77.91 22.31 -15.76
CA THR A 265 76.59 22.78 -16.17
C THR A 265 76.71 24.10 -16.93
N LEU A 266 75.87 24.30 -17.95
CA LEU A 266 75.70 25.59 -18.60
C LEU A 266 74.26 26.04 -18.35
N SER A 267 74.10 27.19 -17.70
CA SER A 267 72.79 27.75 -17.37
C SER A 267 71.87 26.82 -16.54
N GLY A 268 72.45 26.04 -15.63
CA GLY A 268 71.71 25.25 -14.64
C GLY A 268 71.27 23.84 -15.08
N ALA A 269 71.58 23.41 -16.31
CA ALA A 269 71.32 22.03 -16.77
C ALA A 269 72.62 21.24 -17.03
N VAL A 270 72.60 19.92 -16.80
CA VAL A 270 73.68 18.98 -17.14
C VAL A 270 73.54 18.60 -18.60
N VAL A 271 74.51 18.99 -19.44
CA VAL A 271 74.38 18.89 -20.90
C VAL A 271 74.93 17.56 -21.46
N ASN A 272 75.89 16.91 -20.78
CA ASN A 272 76.47 15.63 -21.21
C ASN A 272 76.94 14.76 -20.02
N VAL A 273 76.96 13.44 -20.24
CA VAL A 273 77.63 12.43 -19.40
C VAL A 273 78.50 11.56 -20.31
N ASP A 274 79.82 11.64 -20.19
CA ASP A 274 80.77 10.75 -20.88
C ASP A 274 80.99 9.48 -20.05
N LEU A 275 80.70 8.31 -20.63
CA LEU A 275 81.00 7.02 -20.00
C LEU A 275 82.36 6.52 -20.50
N VAL A 276 83.33 6.43 -19.60
CA VAL A 276 84.73 6.07 -19.88
C VAL A 276 84.91 4.54 -19.84
N ASP A 277 84.21 3.79 -20.69
CA ASP A 277 84.61 2.40 -20.98
C ASP A 277 84.27 1.98 -22.42
N VAL A 278 85.24 1.36 -23.08
CA VAL A 278 85.41 1.27 -24.54
C VAL A 278 85.03 -0.14 -25.04
N LEU A 279 84.06 -0.25 -25.96
CA LEU A 279 83.96 -1.43 -26.85
C LEU A 279 83.76 -0.98 -28.30
N THR A 280 84.86 -0.93 -29.06
CA THR A 280 84.96 -0.32 -30.39
C THR A 280 85.31 -1.30 -31.52
N THR A 281 85.03 -2.61 -31.46
CA THR A 281 85.15 -3.47 -32.66
C THR A 281 84.18 -4.65 -32.71
N TYR A 282 83.29 -4.59 -33.69
CA TYR A 282 82.38 -5.65 -34.16
C TYR A 282 83.02 -6.33 -35.38
N THR A 283 83.43 -7.62 -35.29
CA THR A 283 83.72 -8.47 -36.47
C THR A 283 83.80 -9.97 -36.09
N GLY A 284 83.06 -10.86 -36.76
CA GLY A 284 83.35 -12.31 -36.74
C GLY A 284 82.20 -13.30 -37.01
N ASN A 285 81.57 -13.26 -38.18
CA ASN A 285 80.73 -14.36 -38.66
C ASN A 285 81.60 -15.57 -39.04
N THR A 286 81.38 -16.74 -38.43
CA THR A 286 81.97 -18.02 -38.89
C THR A 286 80.90 -18.84 -39.62
N LEU A 287 81.21 -19.34 -40.82
CA LEU A 287 80.38 -20.30 -41.58
C LEU A 287 80.23 -21.62 -40.81
N GLN A 288 79.02 -21.94 -40.32
CA GLN A 288 78.67 -23.24 -39.74
C GLN A 288 78.20 -24.22 -40.84
N THR A 289 79.09 -25.01 -41.43
CA THR A 289 78.75 -25.99 -42.52
C THR A 289 78.92 -27.46 -42.12
N GLY A 290 78.58 -27.84 -40.88
CA GLY A 290 78.69 -29.23 -40.43
C GLY A 290 77.35 -29.82 -40.04
N ASP A 291 76.82 -29.39 -38.90
CA ASP A 291 75.65 -30.03 -38.31
C ASP A 291 74.37 -29.21 -38.56
N THR A 292 74.48 -27.89 -38.50
CA THR A 292 73.33 -26.97 -38.66
C THR A 292 72.74 -26.98 -40.07
N TYR A 293 73.55 -27.14 -41.13
CA TYR A 293 73.04 -27.17 -42.51
C TYR A 293 72.28 -28.49 -42.82
N SER A 294 72.76 -29.62 -42.29
CA SER A 294 72.06 -30.90 -42.42
C SER A 294 70.82 -30.97 -41.55
N LEU A 295 70.81 -30.35 -40.36
CA LEU A 295 69.61 -30.13 -39.55
C LEU A 295 68.63 -29.18 -40.23
N ALA A 296 69.10 -28.13 -40.92
CA ALA A 296 68.21 -27.17 -41.57
C ALA A 296 67.54 -27.75 -42.82
N ASN A 297 68.29 -28.45 -43.68
CA ASN A 297 67.83 -28.84 -45.02
C ASN A 297 67.64 -30.36 -45.23
N GLY A 298 67.80 -31.18 -44.18
CA GLY A 298 67.56 -32.63 -44.26
C GLY A 298 66.07 -33.00 -44.28
N ALA A 299 65.74 -34.18 -44.83
CA ALA A 299 64.37 -34.69 -44.96
C ALA A 299 63.62 -34.89 -43.62
N THR A 300 64.32 -34.83 -42.49
CA THR A 300 63.78 -34.91 -41.12
C THR A 300 64.17 -33.70 -40.26
N GLY A 301 64.61 -32.61 -40.89
CA GLY A 301 65.16 -31.41 -40.25
C GLY A 301 64.17 -30.24 -40.15
N PHE A 302 64.66 -29.00 -40.10
CA PHE A 302 63.82 -27.80 -39.97
C PHE A 302 62.83 -27.63 -41.11
N VAL A 303 63.16 -28.01 -42.35
CA VAL A 303 62.21 -28.01 -43.48
C VAL A 303 61.02 -28.98 -43.26
N ALA A 304 61.25 -30.14 -42.62
CA ALA A 304 60.18 -31.07 -42.30
C ALA A 304 59.30 -30.55 -41.14
N ILE A 305 59.93 -29.90 -40.15
CA ILE A 305 59.21 -29.22 -39.06
C ILE A 305 58.36 -28.08 -39.62
N ASP A 306 58.88 -27.28 -40.54
CA ASP A 306 58.16 -26.19 -41.21
C ASP A 306 56.91 -26.70 -41.94
N THR A 307 57.05 -27.81 -42.68
CA THR A 307 55.91 -28.45 -43.36
C THR A 307 54.82 -28.93 -42.37
N VAL A 308 55.22 -29.46 -41.21
CA VAL A 308 54.28 -29.86 -40.15
C VAL A 308 53.63 -28.64 -39.49
N VAL A 309 54.41 -27.58 -39.24
CA VAL A 309 53.92 -26.32 -38.69
C VAL A 309 52.92 -25.67 -39.63
N ASP A 310 53.20 -25.65 -40.94
CA ASP A 310 52.27 -25.17 -41.97
C ASP A 310 50.96 -25.97 -41.97
N ALA A 311 51.03 -27.31 -41.91
CA ALA A 311 49.84 -28.14 -41.83
C ALA A 311 49.02 -27.87 -40.55
N ILE A 312 49.68 -27.67 -39.41
CA ILE A 312 49.03 -27.28 -38.15
C ILE A 312 48.41 -25.88 -38.29
N LEU A 313 49.09 -24.94 -38.93
CA LEU A 313 48.60 -23.57 -39.13
C LEU A 313 47.35 -23.56 -40.02
N VAL A 314 47.33 -24.41 -41.06
CA VAL A 314 46.15 -24.62 -41.90
C VAL A 314 45.02 -25.24 -41.08
N ASP A 315 45.29 -26.27 -40.29
CA ASP A 315 44.26 -26.97 -39.52
C ASP A 315 43.65 -26.07 -38.44
N THR A 316 44.49 -25.34 -37.70
CA THR A 316 44.07 -24.39 -36.66
C THR A 316 43.43 -23.13 -37.23
N GLY A 317 43.84 -22.66 -38.40
CA GLY A 317 43.33 -21.44 -39.03
C GLY A 317 42.11 -21.65 -39.92
N THR A 318 41.83 -22.87 -40.38
CA THR A 318 40.75 -23.15 -41.33
C THR A 318 39.83 -24.29 -40.87
N THR A 319 40.33 -25.52 -40.76
CA THR A 319 39.51 -26.71 -40.47
C THR A 319 38.83 -26.62 -39.10
N LEU A 320 39.61 -26.42 -38.03
CA LEU A 320 39.08 -26.35 -36.67
C LEU A 320 38.18 -25.13 -36.48
N GLN A 321 38.48 -24.01 -37.15
CA GLN A 321 37.63 -22.83 -37.10
C GLN A 321 36.29 -23.10 -37.76
N ALA A 322 36.26 -23.79 -38.91
CA ALA A 322 35.01 -24.15 -39.58
C ALA A 322 34.18 -25.16 -38.77
N GLU A 323 34.81 -26.14 -38.11
CA GLU A 323 34.12 -27.05 -37.20
C GLU A 323 33.54 -26.32 -35.98
N LEU A 324 34.31 -25.40 -35.38
CA LEU A 324 33.85 -24.58 -34.27
C LEU A 324 32.69 -23.68 -34.67
N ASP A 325 32.76 -23.04 -35.83
CA ASP A 325 31.70 -22.21 -36.39
C ASP A 325 30.45 -23.04 -36.67
N ALA A 326 30.60 -24.27 -37.17
CA ALA A 326 29.48 -25.19 -37.40
C ALA A 326 28.82 -25.65 -36.08
N ILE A 327 29.60 -25.91 -35.04
CA ILE A 327 29.08 -26.24 -33.70
C ILE A 327 28.39 -25.02 -33.09
N GLN A 328 28.97 -23.82 -33.19
CA GLN A 328 28.33 -22.58 -32.77
C GLN A 328 27.03 -22.33 -33.55
N ALA A 329 27.01 -22.54 -34.85
CA ALA A 329 25.81 -22.45 -35.65
C ALA A 329 24.75 -23.48 -35.21
N ALA A 330 25.13 -24.75 -35.01
CA ALA A 330 24.19 -25.80 -34.64
C ALA A 330 23.67 -25.70 -33.19
N VAL A 331 24.45 -25.14 -32.26
CA VAL A 331 24.11 -25.11 -30.83
C VAL A 331 23.64 -23.73 -30.37
N ILE A 332 24.11 -22.66 -31.02
CA ILE A 332 23.97 -21.28 -30.53
C ILE A 332 23.23 -20.37 -31.54
N THR A 333 23.42 -20.50 -32.86
CA THR A 333 23.00 -19.45 -33.81
C THR A 333 22.10 -19.82 -35.01
N ASN A 334 21.83 -21.08 -35.37
CA ASN A 334 20.99 -21.41 -36.53
C ASN A 334 19.47 -21.40 -36.23
N ALA A 335 19.00 -20.16 -36.18
CA ALA A 335 17.70 -19.54 -36.43
C ALA A 335 16.61 -20.22 -37.31
N ALA A 336 16.46 -21.55 -37.41
CA ALA A 336 15.37 -22.13 -38.23
C ALA A 336 14.51 -23.23 -37.59
N GLY A 337 14.81 -23.73 -36.39
CA GLY A 337 13.84 -24.58 -35.68
C GLY A 337 14.39 -25.30 -34.45
N VAL A 338 13.72 -25.08 -33.32
CA VAL A 338 13.73 -25.95 -32.13
C VAL A 338 15.07 -26.10 -31.39
N ASP A 339 15.77 -24.98 -31.12
CA ASP A 339 16.99 -24.97 -30.29
C ASP A 339 16.81 -24.22 -28.96
N VAL A 340 17.78 -24.40 -28.05
CA VAL A 340 17.89 -23.77 -26.71
C VAL A 340 17.63 -22.26 -26.75
N ALA A 341 17.98 -21.56 -27.83
CA ALA A 341 17.69 -20.14 -27.99
C ALA A 341 16.18 -19.85 -28.08
N ALA A 342 15.41 -20.68 -28.80
CA ALA A 342 13.96 -20.60 -28.87
C ALA A 342 13.32 -20.96 -27.52
N ASP A 343 13.82 -21.99 -26.83
CA ASP A 343 13.39 -22.34 -25.49
C ASP A 343 13.65 -21.20 -24.49
N ILE A 344 14.82 -20.55 -24.57
CA ILE A 344 15.14 -19.38 -23.73
C ILE A 344 14.22 -18.20 -24.05
N ILE A 345 13.90 -17.95 -25.32
CA ILE A 345 12.98 -16.87 -25.72
C ILE A 345 11.57 -17.19 -25.21
N ALA A 346 11.09 -18.42 -25.36
CA ALA A 346 9.80 -18.87 -24.86
C ALA A 346 9.73 -18.77 -23.32
N LEU A 347 10.78 -19.23 -22.62
CA LEU A 347 10.89 -19.10 -21.16
C LEU A 347 10.90 -17.64 -20.71
N LYS A 348 11.58 -16.75 -21.43
CA LYS A 348 11.57 -15.31 -21.13
C LYS A 348 10.19 -14.70 -21.36
N ALA A 349 9.48 -15.12 -22.40
CA ALA A 349 8.11 -14.69 -22.65
C ALA A 349 7.16 -15.18 -21.54
N GLU A 350 7.25 -16.46 -21.15
CA GLU A 350 6.49 -17.04 -20.02
C GLU A 350 6.83 -16.32 -18.72
N THR A 351 8.11 -16.07 -18.44
CA THR A 351 8.56 -15.34 -17.24
C THR A 351 8.00 -13.92 -17.21
N ALA A 352 7.91 -13.24 -18.36
CA ALA A 352 7.31 -11.91 -18.45
C ALA A 352 5.81 -11.94 -18.12
N LEU A 353 5.08 -12.97 -18.55
CA LEU A 353 3.67 -13.18 -18.17
C LEU A 353 3.54 -13.46 -16.68
N ILE A 354 4.38 -14.35 -16.11
CA ILE A 354 4.38 -14.66 -14.67
C ILE A 354 4.64 -13.40 -13.83
N VAL A 355 5.58 -12.55 -14.26
CA VAL A 355 5.86 -11.28 -13.58
C VAL A 355 4.68 -10.32 -13.69
N ALA A 356 4.00 -10.27 -14.83
CA ALA A 356 2.78 -9.48 -14.99
C ALA A 356 1.67 -9.94 -14.04
N ASP A 357 1.37 -11.25 -14.00
CA ASP A 357 0.36 -11.83 -13.10
C ASP A 357 0.74 -11.62 -11.62
N THR A 358 2.04 -11.70 -11.29
CA THR A 358 2.52 -11.46 -9.92
C THR A 358 2.36 -9.99 -9.52
N ASN A 359 2.67 -9.06 -10.42
CA ASN A 359 2.47 -7.63 -10.19
C ASN A 359 0.98 -7.28 -10.10
N GLU A 360 0.13 -7.93 -10.91
CA GLU A 360 -1.32 -7.81 -10.82
C GLU A 360 -1.78 -8.25 -9.42
N LEU A 361 -1.40 -9.43 -8.94
CA LEU A 361 -1.74 -9.88 -7.58
C LEU A 361 -1.30 -8.94 -6.45
N GLN A 362 -0.21 -8.18 -6.66
CA GLN A 362 0.28 -7.19 -5.70
C GLN A 362 -0.44 -5.83 -5.78
N THR A 363 -1.17 -5.56 -6.86
CA THR A 363 -1.81 -4.28 -7.13
C THR A 363 -3.34 -4.38 -7.30
N ASP A 364 -3.86 -5.59 -7.40
CA ASP A 364 -5.29 -5.93 -7.49
C ASP A 364 -6.01 -5.63 -6.15
N ASP A 365 -7.29 -5.96 -6.09
CA ASP A 365 -8.13 -5.75 -4.92
C ASP A 365 -7.69 -6.58 -3.70
N VAL A 366 -6.80 -7.58 -3.85
CA VAL A 366 -6.39 -8.49 -2.76
C VAL A 366 -5.71 -7.77 -1.59
N PRO A 367 -4.65 -6.94 -1.76
CA PRO A 367 -4.08 -6.18 -0.64
C PRO A 367 -5.07 -5.22 0.02
N THR A 368 -5.97 -4.61 -0.75
CA THR A 368 -7.02 -3.73 -0.22
C THR A 368 -8.03 -4.51 0.62
N LEU A 369 -8.46 -5.70 0.14
CA LEU A 369 -9.32 -6.61 0.88
C LEU A 369 -8.65 -7.10 2.17
N ILE A 370 -7.35 -7.38 2.14
CA ILE A 370 -6.58 -7.75 3.34
C ILE A 370 -6.54 -6.59 4.33
N SER A 371 -6.24 -5.36 3.88
CA SER A 371 -6.19 -4.18 4.74
C SER A 371 -7.55 -3.84 5.36
N THR A 372 -8.63 -3.95 4.58
CA THR A 372 -9.99 -3.73 5.10
C THR A 372 -10.41 -4.80 6.11
N LEU A 373 -10.07 -6.07 5.86
CA LEU A 373 -10.31 -7.16 6.80
C LEU A 373 -9.52 -6.97 8.11
N ASP A 374 -8.27 -6.52 8.02
CA ASP A 374 -7.43 -6.22 9.19
C ASP A 374 -8.07 -5.14 10.08
N GLY A 375 -8.57 -4.05 9.46
CA GLY A 375 -9.31 -3.01 10.17
C GLY A 375 -10.61 -3.50 10.83
N VAL A 376 -11.36 -4.39 10.18
CA VAL A 376 -12.55 -5.04 10.78
C VAL A 376 -12.15 -5.89 11.98
N VAL A 377 -11.08 -6.69 11.85
CA VAL A 377 -10.57 -7.54 12.93
C VAL A 377 -10.13 -6.70 14.13
N ASP A 378 -9.44 -5.59 13.90
CA ASP A 378 -9.01 -4.68 14.97
C ASP A 378 -10.19 -4.01 15.68
N THR A 379 -11.23 -3.63 14.93
CA THR A 379 -12.48 -3.11 15.51
C THR A 379 -13.14 -4.16 16.40
N VAL A 380 -13.27 -5.40 15.93
CA VAL A 380 -13.85 -6.51 16.72
C VAL A 380 -13.01 -6.81 17.96
N LYS A 381 -11.68 -6.78 17.87
CA LYS A 381 -10.79 -6.94 19.04
C LYS A 381 -11.00 -5.83 20.07
N ALA A 382 -11.18 -4.58 19.62
CA ALA A 382 -11.45 -3.47 20.53
C ALA A 382 -12.80 -3.62 21.24
N GLU A 383 -13.86 -3.97 20.51
CA GLU A 383 -15.18 -4.22 21.10
C GLU A 383 -15.18 -5.40 22.08
N THR A 384 -14.52 -6.51 21.72
CA THR A 384 -14.42 -7.67 22.61
C THR A 384 -13.63 -7.35 23.88
N ALA A 385 -12.61 -6.49 23.82
CA ALA A 385 -11.90 -6.02 25.01
C ALA A 385 -12.82 -5.22 25.95
N LEU A 386 -13.69 -4.35 25.42
CA LEU A 386 -14.71 -3.62 26.20
C LEU A 386 -15.73 -4.57 26.83
N ILE A 387 -16.26 -5.53 26.06
CA ILE A 387 -17.21 -6.53 26.57
C ILE A 387 -16.60 -7.35 27.71
N VAL A 388 -15.33 -7.76 27.57
CA VAL A 388 -14.62 -8.49 28.62
C VAL A 388 -14.42 -7.61 29.86
N ALA A 389 -14.12 -6.32 29.69
CA ALA A 389 -14.02 -5.38 30.81
C ALA A 389 -15.35 -5.28 31.58
N ASP A 390 -16.46 -4.99 30.88
CA ASP A 390 -17.80 -4.90 31.48
C ASP A 390 -18.21 -6.22 32.15
N THR A 391 -17.89 -7.34 31.53
CA THR A 391 -18.21 -8.66 32.09
C THR A 391 -17.39 -8.95 33.36
N ASN A 392 -16.11 -8.55 33.40
CA ASN A 392 -15.27 -8.69 34.60
C ASN A 392 -15.76 -7.78 35.74
N GLU A 393 -16.23 -6.57 35.43
CA GLU A 393 -16.86 -5.68 36.41
C GLU A 393 -18.12 -6.32 37.00
N LEU A 394 -19.02 -6.84 36.14
CA LEU A 394 -20.23 -7.53 36.60
C LEU A 394 -19.91 -8.78 37.41
N GLN A 395 -18.93 -9.58 36.99
CA GLN A 395 -18.48 -10.75 37.77
C GLN A 395 -17.97 -10.35 39.16
N THR A 396 -17.26 -9.22 39.26
CA THR A 396 -16.78 -8.69 40.54
C THR A 396 -17.93 -8.16 41.39
N ASP A 397 -18.91 -7.48 40.79
CA ASP A 397 -20.08 -6.97 41.49
C ASP A 397 -20.98 -8.09 42.05
N TRP A 398 -21.05 -9.23 41.35
CA TRP A 398 -21.87 -10.41 41.70
C TRP A 398 -21.16 -11.44 42.59
N ALA A 399 -19.83 -11.44 42.65
CA ALA A 399 -19.08 -12.35 43.51
C ALA A 399 -19.38 -12.08 44.99
N ASP A 400 -19.24 -13.10 45.84
CA ASP A 400 -19.42 -12.96 47.30
C ASP A 400 -18.52 -11.84 47.86
N GLY A 401 -19.13 -10.83 48.50
CA GLY A 401 -18.49 -9.60 48.96
C GLY A 401 -18.42 -8.46 47.93
N GLY A 402 -18.97 -8.67 46.73
CA GLY A 402 -19.13 -7.69 45.66
C GLY A 402 -20.22 -6.65 45.94
N ARG A 403 -20.30 -5.59 45.13
CA ARG A 403 -21.24 -4.48 45.37
C ARG A 403 -22.70 -4.91 45.30
N LEU A 404 -23.09 -5.69 44.28
CA LEU A 404 -24.48 -6.15 44.13
C LEU A 404 -24.81 -7.25 45.13
N ASP A 405 -23.84 -8.11 45.44
CA ASP A 405 -23.96 -9.13 46.48
C ASP A 405 -24.25 -8.49 47.86
N VAL A 406 -23.44 -7.52 48.29
CA VAL A 406 -23.63 -6.82 49.58
C VAL A 406 -24.98 -6.10 49.66
N ILE A 407 -25.44 -5.48 48.57
CA ILE A 407 -26.77 -4.84 48.53
C ILE A 407 -27.87 -5.89 48.69
N LEU A 408 -27.75 -7.03 48.02
CA LEU A 408 -28.74 -8.11 48.10
C LEU A 408 -28.76 -8.76 49.49
N ASP A 409 -27.59 -8.97 50.09
CA ASP A 409 -27.43 -9.44 51.47
C ASP A 409 -28.03 -8.45 52.48
N ALA A 410 -27.83 -7.15 52.28
CA ALA A 410 -28.40 -6.12 53.15
C ALA A 410 -29.94 -6.01 53.04
N VAL A 411 -30.51 -6.42 51.91
CA VAL A 411 -31.98 -6.47 51.67
C VAL A 411 -32.56 -7.85 52.02
N SER A 412 -31.73 -8.81 52.46
CA SER A 412 -32.21 -10.11 52.90
C SER A 412 -33.22 -9.95 54.04
N ALA A 413 -34.36 -10.65 53.91
CA ALA A 413 -35.39 -10.60 54.93
C ALA A 413 -34.86 -11.15 56.26
N PRO A 414 -35.26 -10.58 57.42
CA PRO A 414 -34.87 -11.13 58.71
C PRO A 414 -35.25 -12.60 58.78
N THR A 415 -34.35 -13.43 59.30
CA THR A 415 -34.63 -14.87 59.46
C THR A 415 -35.86 -15.06 60.35
N ALA A 416 -36.59 -16.16 60.17
CA ALA A 416 -37.74 -16.48 61.02
C ALA A 416 -37.36 -16.48 62.52
N ALA A 417 -36.12 -16.84 62.85
CA ALA A 417 -35.60 -16.75 64.20
C ALA A 417 -35.45 -15.30 64.68
N ALA A 418 -34.87 -14.41 63.87
CA ALA A 418 -34.75 -12.99 64.21
C ALA A 418 -36.11 -12.29 64.34
N VAL A 419 -37.08 -12.64 63.49
CA VAL A 419 -38.46 -12.14 63.61
C VAL A 419 -39.10 -12.65 64.91
N ALA A 420 -38.94 -13.94 65.24
CA ALA A 420 -39.50 -14.49 66.47
C ALA A 420 -38.88 -13.87 67.73
N ASP A 421 -37.56 -13.67 67.73
CA ASP A 421 -36.83 -12.99 68.81
C ASP A 421 -37.34 -11.55 68.99
N ALA A 422 -37.41 -10.78 67.90
CA ALA A 422 -37.92 -9.41 67.92
C ALA A 422 -39.38 -9.30 68.40
N VAL A 423 -40.24 -10.26 68.03
CA VAL A 423 -41.65 -10.29 68.47
C VAL A 423 -41.78 -10.66 69.94
N TRP A 424 -40.92 -11.53 70.46
CA TRP A 424 -41.00 -12.02 71.84
C TRP A 424 -40.27 -11.11 72.85
N ASP A 425 -39.21 -10.44 72.41
CA ASP A 425 -38.44 -9.47 73.22
C ASP A 425 -38.99 -8.04 73.16
N GLU A 426 -40.08 -7.82 72.43
CA GLU A 426 -40.74 -6.51 72.40
C GLU A 426 -41.30 -6.15 73.78
N ALA A 427 -41.06 -4.90 74.20
CA ALA A 427 -41.50 -4.42 75.50
C ALA A 427 -43.02 -4.53 75.65
N GLN A 428 -43.49 -5.17 76.72
CA GLN A 428 -44.93 -5.31 77.02
C GLN A 428 -45.65 -3.95 77.02
N SER A 429 -44.95 -2.87 77.41
CA SER A 429 -45.49 -1.50 77.44
C SER A 429 -45.87 -0.94 76.06
N ALA A 430 -45.39 -1.51 74.96
CA ALA A 430 -45.74 -1.09 73.59
C ALA A 430 -47.04 -1.73 73.09
N HIS A 431 -47.43 -2.89 73.65
CA HIS A 431 -48.59 -3.67 73.23
C HIS A 431 -49.80 -3.38 74.12
N VAL A 432 -50.43 -2.23 73.88
CA VAL A 432 -51.55 -1.70 74.69
C VAL A 432 -52.92 -1.87 74.04
N ILE A 433 -52.99 -2.54 72.89
CA ILE A 433 -54.24 -2.78 72.17
C ILE A 433 -54.87 -4.09 72.67
N SER A 434 -56.19 -4.13 72.81
CA SER A 434 -56.92 -5.34 73.19
C SER A 434 -56.58 -6.52 72.26
N GLY A 435 -56.30 -7.69 72.83
CA GLY A 435 -55.86 -8.89 72.12
C GLY A 435 -54.35 -8.95 71.82
N SER A 436 -53.57 -7.93 72.19
CA SER A 436 -52.10 -7.96 72.10
C SER A 436 -51.45 -8.71 73.26
N PHE A 437 -50.19 -9.14 73.08
CA PHE A 437 -49.42 -9.84 74.10
C PHE A 437 -49.27 -9.03 75.40
N GLY A 438 -49.03 -7.72 75.31
CA GLY A 438 -48.85 -6.86 76.49
C GLY A 438 -50.11 -6.75 77.36
N ILE A 439 -51.29 -6.67 76.74
CA ILE A 439 -52.57 -6.70 77.46
C ILE A 439 -52.82 -8.08 78.06
N ILE A 440 -52.64 -9.17 77.31
CA ILE A 440 -52.86 -10.53 77.82
C ILE A 440 -51.91 -10.85 78.99
N ALA A 441 -50.64 -10.45 78.90
CA ALA A 441 -49.66 -10.65 79.98
C ALA A 441 -50.02 -9.85 81.24
N SER A 442 -50.51 -8.61 81.07
CA SER A 442 -50.99 -7.78 82.20
C SER A 442 -52.27 -8.34 82.83
N GLU A 443 -53.24 -8.77 82.01
CA GLU A 443 -54.46 -9.43 82.49
C GLU A 443 -54.14 -10.73 83.24
N ILE A 444 -53.19 -11.52 82.73
CA ILE A 444 -52.70 -12.71 83.44
C ILE A 444 -52.08 -12.32 84.79
N ALA A 445 -51.25 -11.27 84.84
CA ALA A 445 -50.66 -10.79 86.09
C ALA A 445 -51.73 -10.36 87.10
N ASP A 446 -52.76 -9.62 86.66
CA ASP A 446 -53.90 -9.22 87.50
C ASP A 446 -54.71 -10.43 87.98
N ILE A 447 -54.96 -11.42 87.12
CA ILE A 447 -55.60 -12.69 87.51
C ILE A 447 -54.75 -13.43 88.57
N LEU A 448 -53.43 -13.45 88.42
CA LEU A 448 -52.55 -14.06 89.43
C LEU A 448 -52.63 -13.32 90.77
N ILE A 449 -52.71 -11.98 90.75
CA ILE A 449 -52.92 -11.17 91.95
C ILE A 449 -54.27 -11.50 92.58
N ASP A 450 -55.33 -11.56 91.79
CA ASP A 450 -56.69 -11.84 92.29
C ASP A 450 -56.80 -13.24 92.88
N THR A 451 -56.30 -14.25 92.18
CA THR A 451 -56.33 -15.65 92.64
C THR A 451 -55.39 -15.91 93.81
N GLY A 452 -54.25 -15.21 93.88
CA GLY A 452 -53.25 -15.37 94.94
C GLY A 452 -53.50 -14.54 96.20
N THR A 453 -54.20 -13.40 96.09
CA THR A 453 -54.34 -12.44 97.20
C THR A 453 -55.78 -11.95 97.41
N THR A 454 -56.42 -11.34 96.41
CA THR A 454 -57.73 -10.69 96.55
C THR A 454 -58.85 -11.68 96.92
N ILE A 455 -58.95 -12.78 96.18
CA ILE A 455 -59.95 -13.84 96.37
C ILE A 455 -59.72 -14.56 97.71
N PRO A 456 -58.49 -15.01 98.07
CA PRO A 456 -58.23 -15.59 99.39
C PRO A 456 -58.59 -14.65 100.55
N ALA A 457 -58.29 -13.35 100.44
CA ALA A 457 -58.64 -12.37 101.45
C ALA A 457 -60.15 -12.20 101.60
N THR A 458 -60.89 -12.10 100.50
CA THR A 458 -62.36 -12.02 100.53
C THR A 458 -62.99 -13.31 101.05
N LEU A 459 -62.48 -14.48 100.66
CA LEU A 459 -62.91 -15.77 101.21
C LEU A 459 -62.66 -15.88 102.72
N THR A 460 -61.57 -15.31 103.21
CA THR A 460 -61.26 -15.25 104.65
C THR A 460 -62.28 -14.38 105.39
N VAL A 461 -62.61 -13.20 104.85
CA VAL A 461 -63.65 -12.31 105.41
C VAL A 461 -65.01 -12.99 105.40
N ILE A 462 -65.42 -13.58 104.28
CA ILE A 462 -66.69 -14.33 104.16
C ILE A 462 -66.72 -15.49 105.17
N SER A 463 -65.62 -16.22 105.33
CA SER A 463 -65.52 -17.30 106.31
C SER A 463 -65.71 -16.78 107.74
N ALA A 464 -65.15 -15.61 108.06
CA ALA A 464 -65.33 -14.95 109.35
C ALA A 464 -66.79 -14.47 109.56
N ASP A 465 -67.42 -13.89 108.53
CA ASP A 465 -68.82 -13.44 108.60
C ASP A 465 -69.79 -14.62 108.74
N ILE A 466 -69.52 -15.74 108.04
CA ILE A 466 -70.28 -17.00 108.19
C ILE A 466 -70.11 -17.56 109.60
N ALA A 467 -68.88 -17.58 110.13
CA ALA A 467 -68.64 -18.02 111.50
C ALA A 467 -69.39 -17.15 112.52
N THR A 468 -69.39 -15.83 112.32
CA THR A 468 -70.10 -14.86 113.16
C THR A 468 -71.61 -15.07 113.08
N THR A 469 -72.17 -15.23 111.88
CA THR A 469 -73.61 -15.48 111.66
C THR A 469 -74.04 -16.83 112.24
N THR A 470 -73.21 -17.87 112.09
CA THR A 470 -73.47 -19.20 112.69
C THR A 470 -73.44 -19.12 114.21
N SER A 471 -72.53 -18.31 114.78
CA SER A 471 -72.49 -18.05 116.23
C SER A 471 -73.73 -17.29 116.72
N ILE A 472 -74.22 -16.31 115.94
CA ILE A 472 -75.48 -15.60 116.21
C ILE A 472 -76.65 -16.58 116.11
N ALA A 473 -76.71 -17.43 115.09
CA ALA A 473 -77.76 -18.43 114.92
C ALA A 473 -77.73 -19.50 116.04
N ALA A 474 -76.55 -19.94 116.48
CA ALA A 474 -76.40 -20.84 117.62
C ALA A 474 -76.82 -20.16 118.93
N SER A 475 -76.43 -18.90 119.13
CA SER A 475 -76.87 -18.10 120.28
C SER A 475 -78.39 -17.82 120.24
N ALA A 476 -78.98 -17.62 119.06
CA ALA A 476 -80.41 -17.42 118.88
C ALA A 476 -81.21 -18.72 119.10
N ALA A 477 -80.66 -19.87 118.69
CA ALA A 477 -81.22 -21.19 118.96
C ALA A 477 -81.12 -21.58 120.45
N ASP A 478 -80.07 -21.14 121.14
CA ASP A 478 -79.91 -21.34 122.59
C ASP A 478 -80.73 -20.34 123.42
N THR A 479 -80.97 -19.14 122.88
CA THR A 479 -81.72 -18.07 123.57
C THR A 479 -83.21 -18.03 123.27
N HIS A 480 -83.71 -18.69 122.22
CA HIS A 480 -85.16 -18.82 122.09
C HIS A 480 -85.67 -19.85 123.10
N PRO A 481 -86.52 -19.38 124.02
CA PRO A 481 -86.75 -20.04 125.28
C PRO A 481 -87.27 -21.44 124.98
N ARG A 482 -86.51 -22.46 125.39
CA ARG A 482 -87.15 -23.69 125.86
C ARG A 482 -88.19 -23.19 126.83
N VAL A 483 -89.44 -23.15 126.37
CA VAL A 483 -90.62 -22.94 127.19
C VAL A 483 -90.38 -23.89 128.33
N ARG A 484 -89.98 -23.23 129.40
CA ARG A 484 -89.56 -23.86 130.61
C ARG A 484 -90.85 -24.49 131.06
N THR A 485 -90.96 -25.80 130.89
CA THR A 485 -91.47 -26.61 131.97
C THR A 485 -90.48 -26.52 133.13
N SER A 486 -90.30 -25.30 133.65
CA SER A 486 -89.70 -25.02 134.93
C SER A 486 -90.74 -25.33 135.97
N ARG A 487 -90.51 -26.43 136.64
CA ARG A 487 -90.62 -26.43 138.10
C ARG A 487 -89.21 -26.40 138.69
N ARG A 488 -88.63 -25.20 138.89
CA ARG A 488 -87.82 -24.88 140.10
C ARG A 488 -87.49 -23.37 140.16
N ARG A 489 -87.92 -22.63 141.20
CA ARG A 489 -87.48 -22.56 142.63
C ARG A 489 -86.02 -22.08 142.75
N ARG A 490 -85.85 -20.85 143.25
CA ARG A 490 -85.35 -20.53 144.61
C ARG A 490 -83.85 -20.76 144.72
N ASP A 491 -83.08 -19.97 145.43
CA ASP A 491 -83.30 -18.75 146.18
C ASP A 491 -81.93 -18.09 146.26
N ASP A 492 -81.96 -16.81 146.61
CA ASP A 492 -80.94 -16.17 147.42
C ASP A 492 -79.68 -15.58 146.74
N ARG A 493 -79.56 -14.25 146.94
CA ARG A 493 -78.44 -13.60 147.65
C ARG A 493 -77.13 -13.45 146.81
N ARG A 494 -76.71 -12.23 146.43
CA ARG A 494 -75.78 -11.31 147.16
C ARG A 494 -74.33 -11.84 147.21
N ILE A 495 -73.32 -10.96 147.41
CA ILE A 495 -71.93 -11.30 147.82
C ILE A 495 -71.06 -11.95 146.72
N THR A 496 -69.77 -11.65 146.65
CA THR A 496 -68.94 -10.53 147.17
C THR A 496 -67.93 -10.21 146.10
#